data_AF-A0A9N9K5M5-F1
#
_entry.id   AF-A0A9N9K5M5-F1
#
_cell.length_a   1.000
_cell.length_b   1.000
_cell.length_c   1.000
_cell.angle_alpha   90.00
_cell.angle_beta   90.00
_cell.angle_gamma   90.00
#
_symmetry.space_group_name_H-M   'P 1'
#
loop_
_entity.id
_entity.type
_entity.pdbx_description
1 polymer ?
#
loop_
_entity_poly.entity_id
_entity_poly.type
_entity_poly.pdbx_seq_one_letter_code
_entity_poly.pdbx_strand_id
1 'polypeptide(L)'
;TKSTKKLWDEFAELYNDLHHNEISGNSFKKKAFKWFEYFLTPSQGHPNRNFVQGLYRATDCTPYIHFLVYHIPEFIDIHKDLGLMAFSCSALEKKTIF
;
A
#
# COMPACT_ATOMS: atom_id res chain seq x y z
N THR A 1 -17.41 6.31 4.68
CA THR A 1 -17.32 6.45 6.16
C THR A 1 -15.97 7.06 6.52
N LYS A 2 -15.82 7.64 7.74
CA LYS A 2 -14.52 8.21 8.18
C LYS A 2 -13.36 7.19 8.09
N SER A 3 -13.67 5.90 8.28
CA SER A 3 -12.70 4.79 8.20
C SER A 3 -12.15 4.56 6.79
N THR A 4 -13.00 4.64 5.76
CA THR A 4 -12.57 4.50 4.36
C THR A 4 -11.68 5.67 3.92
N LYS A 5 -11.99 6.90 4.35
CA LYS A 5 -11.16 8.06 4.00
C LYS A 5 -9.73 7.91 4.54
N LYS A 6 -9.59 7.56 5.83
CA LYS A 6 -8.28 7.35 6.45
C LYS A 6 -7.46 6.28 5.70
N LEU A 7 -8.09 5.17 5.30
CA LEU A 7 -7.41 4.10 4.56
C LEU A 7 -6.78 4.62 3.25
N TRP A 8 -7.52 5.45 2.51
CA TRP A 8 -7.04 6.02 1.25
C TRP A 8 -6.06 7.17 1.46
N ASP A 9 -6.22 7.98 2.50
CA ASP A 9 -5.27 9.03 2.85
C ASP A 9 -3.91 8.42 3.22
N GLU A 10 -3.88 7.37 4.07
CA GLU A 10 -2.64 6.65 4.41
C GLU A 10 -2.05 5.89 3.21
N PHE A 11 -2.88 5.38 2.29
CA PHE A 11 -2.39 4.80 1.03
C PHE A 11 -1.75 5.87 0.13
N ALA A 12 -2.34 7.06 0.03
CA ALA A 12 -1.80 8.15 -0.76
C ALA A 12 -0.45 8.63 -0.21
N GLU A 13 -0.27 8.63 1.11
CA GLU A 13 1.04 8.88 1.73
C GLU A 13 2.10 7.86 1.29
N LEU A 14 1.77 6.56 1.33
CA LEU A 14 2.67 5.51 0.84
C LEU A 14 3.00 5.69 -0.65
N TYR A 15 2.01 6.02 -1.47
CA TYR A 15 2.21 6.29 -2.88
C TYR A 15 3.18 7.46 -3.10
N ASN A 16 2.98 8.56 -2.36
CA ASN A 16 3.88 9.72 -2.44
C ASN A 16 5.30 9.35 -1.98
N ASP A 17 5.46 8.56 -0.91
CA ASP A 17 6.76 8.12 -0.44
C ASP A 17 7.56 7.37 -1.53
N LEU A 18 6.88 6.61 -2.41
CA LEU A 18 7.52 5.91 -3.54
C LEU A 18 8.03 6.85 -4.64
N HIS A 19 7.40 8.01 -4.82
CA HIS A 19 7.77 8.96 -5.88
C HIS A 19 8.90 9.90 -5.51
N HIS A 20 9.09 10.16 -4.21
CA HIS A 20 10.03 11.18 -3.75
C HIS A 20 11.42 10.61 -3.38
N ASN A 21 11.65 9.29 -3.43
CA ASN A 21 12.94 8.60 -3.20
C ASN A 21 13.69 8.96 -1.88
N GLU A 22 13.07 9.69 -0.96
CA GLU A 22 13.71 10.15 0.29
C GLU A 22 13.51 9.19 1.46
N ILE A 23 12.58 8.24 1.34
CA ILE A 23 12.27 7.29 2.41
C ILE A 23 13.24 6.10 2.40
N SER A 24 13.65 5.64 3.57
CA SER A 24 14.35 4.34 3.70
C SER A 24 13.36 3.18 3.62
N GLY A 25 13.82 2.01 3.19
CA GLY A 25 13.01 0.79 3.19
C GLY A 25 12.42 0.49 4.56
N ASN A 26 13.21 0.64 5.64
CA ASN A 26 12.73 0.46 7.01
C ASN A 26 11.62 1.44 7.42
N SER A 27 11.74 2.72 7.05
CA SER A 27 10.69 3.72 7.32
C SER A 27 9.42 3.43 6.51
N PHE A 28 9.58 3.05 5.24
CA PHE A 28 8.47 2.67 4.38
C PHE A 28 7.74 1.44 4.92
N LYS A 29 8.49 0.40 5.32
CA LYS A 29 7.97 -0.83 5.93
C LYS A 29 7.05 -0.55 7.10
N LYS A 30 7.47 0.33 8.02
CA LYS A 30 6.66 0.70 9.20
C LYS A 30 5.34 1.35 8.81
N LYS A 31 5.35 2.28 7.85
CA LYS A 31 4.13 2.91 7.34
C LYS A 31 3.23 1.89 6.63
N ALA A 32 3.81 1.04 5.77
CA ALA A 32 3.09 0.04 4.99
C ALA A 32 2.42 -1.01 5.89
N PHE A 33 3.11 -1.50 6.93
CA PHE A 33 2.51 -2.42 7.90
C PHE A 33 1.39 -1.76 8.70
N LYS A 34 1.58 -0.54 9.18
CA LYS A 34 0.51 0.19 9.90
C LYS A 34 -0.74 0.34 9.03
N TRP A 35 -0.56 0.71 7.76
CA TRP A 35 -1.66 0.79 6.80
C TRP A 35 -2.30 -0.57 6.57
N PHE A 36 -1.50 -1.64 6.41
CA PHE A 36 -2.00 -3.00 6.20
C PHE A 36 -2.76 -3.56 7.41
N GLU A 37 -2.30 -3.29 8.63
CA GLU A 37 -3.03 -3.62 9.86
C GLU A 37 -4.37 -2.89 9.90
N TYR A 38 -4.40 -1.61 9.50
CA TYR A 38 -5.66 -0.88 9.39
C TYR A 38 -6.57 -1.46 8.31
N PHE A 39 -6.04 -1.80 7.13
CA PHE A 39 -6.75 -2.50 6.06
C PHE A 39 -7.42 -3.79 6.56
N LEU A 40 -6.75 -4.55 7.43
CA LEU A 40 -7.23 -5.80 8.00
C LEU A 40 -8.17 -5.64 9.22
N THR A 41 -8.66 -4.43 9.49
CA THR A 41 -9.58 -4.20 10.63
C THR A 41 -10.79 -5.11 10.50
N PRO A 42 -10.99 -6.09 11.41
CA PRO A 42 -12.08 -7.05 11.29
C PRO A 42 -13.42 -6.41 11.64
N SER A 43 -14.49 -6.91 11.04
CA SER A 43 -15.83 -6.62 11.54
C SER A 43 -16.01 -7.18 12.94
N GLN A 44 -16.74 -6.46 13.78
CA GLN A 44 -17.01 -6.83 15.17
C GLN A 44 -18.51 -6.98 15.44
N GLY A 45 -18.85 -7.74 16.48
CA GLY A 45 -20.22 -7.96 16.93
C GLY A 45 -20.96 -9.07 16.18
N HIS A 46 -22.18 -9.37 16.64
CA HIS A 46 -23.02 -10.39 16.05
C HIS A 46 -23.89 -9.78 14.93
N PRO A 47 -24.03 -10.44 13.76
CA PRO A 47 -25.05 -10.08 12.78
C PRO A 47 -26.40 -9.88 13.46
N ASN A 48 -27.03 -8.72 13.25
CA ASN A 48 -28.33 -8.30 13.79
C ASN A 48 -28.39 -7.84 15.25
N ARG A 49 -27.25 -7.62 15.94
CA ARG A 49 -27.26 -7.01 17.29
C ARG A 49 -26.41 -5.75 17.38
N ASN A 50 -25.10 -5.93 17.26
CA ASN A 50 -24.09 -4.90 17.50
C ASN A 50 -23.00 -4.95 16.42
N PHE A 51 -23.40 -5.26 15.18
CA PHE A 51 -22.47 -5.42 14.07
C PHE A 51 -21.84 -4.07 13.70
N VAL A 52 -20.52 -4.00 13.82
CA VAL A 52 -19.70 -2.92 13.30
C VAL A 52 -18.88 -3.48 12.15
N GLN A 53 -19.15 -3.00 10.95
CA GLN A 53 -18.40 -3.42 9.77
C GLN A 53 -16.95 -2.96 9.87
N GLY A 54 -16.03 -3.89 9.67
CA GLY A 54 -14.60 -3.62 9.53
C GLY A 54 -14.25 -3.11 8.14
N LEU A 55 -12.99 -3.28 7.76
CA LEU A 55 -12.49 -2.97 6.43
C LEU A 55 -12.43 -4.26 5.59
N TYR A 56 -11.24 -4.77 5.31
CA TYR A 56 -11.00 -5.91 4.44
C TYR A 56 -10.47 -7.10 5.22
N ARG A 57 -10.55 -8.30 4.63
CA ARG A 57 -10.02 -9.54 5.20
C ARG A 57 -8.69 -9.88 4.55
N ALA A 58 -7.93 -10.77 5.18
CA ALA A 58 -6.68 -11.28 4.62
C ALA A 58 -6.87 -11.95 3.24
N THR A 59 -8.01 -12.62 3.01
CA THR A 59 -8.38 -13.21 1.72
C THR A 59 -8.63 -12.19 0.62
N ASP A 60 -8.88 -10.93 0.98
CA ASP A 60 -9.12 -9.84 0.05
C ASP A 60 -7.79 -9.14 -0.32
N CYS A 61 -6.66 -9.58 0.25
CA CYS A 61 -5.32 -9.09 -0.09
C CYS A 61 -4.92 -9.56 -1.50
N THR A 62 -4.68 -8.60 -2.39
CA THR A 62 -4.21 -8.87 -3.75
C THR A 62 -2.68 -9.05 -3.77
N PRO A 63 -2.12 -9.67 -4.81
CA PRO A 63 -0.67 -9.75 -4.98
C PRO A 63 0.04 -8.38 -4.92
N TYR A 64 -0.60 -7.32 -5.40
CA TYR A 64 -0.05 -5.95 -5.34
C TYR A 64 0.06 -5.42 -3.90
N ILE A 65 -0.93 -5.71 -3.05
CA ILE A 65 -0.88 -5.32 -1.63
C ILE A 65 0.24 -6.10 -0.93
N HIS A 66 0.35 -7.40 -1.20
CA HIS A 66 1.43 -8.22 -0.66
C HIS A 66 2.80 -7.67 -1.08
N PHE A 67 2.98 -7.37 -2.37
CA PHE A 67 4.22 -6.79 -2.88
C PHE A 67 4.54 -5.43 -2.23
N LEU A 68 3.54 -4.56 -2.13
CA LEU A 68 3.67 -3.24 -1.51
C LEU A 68 4.17 -3.32 -0.06
N VAL A 69 3.64 -4.25 0.73
CA VAL A 69 3.94 -4.32 2.17
C VAL A 69 5.23 -5.07 2.45
N TYR A 70 5.49 -6.15 1.71
CA TYR A 70 6.57 -7.09 2.05
C TYR A 70 7.83 -6.92 1.20
N HIS A 71 7.72 -6.48 -0.06
CA HIS A 71 8.84 -6.50 -1.00
C HIS A 71 9.34 -5.10 -1.38
N ILE A 72 8.45 -4.13 -1.53
CA ILE A 72 8.83 -2.73 -1.81
C ILE A 72 9.83 -2.17 -0.79
N PRO A 73 9.72 -2.42 0.54
CA PRO A 73 10.75 -1.97 1.48
C PRO A 73 12.17 -2.40 1.12
N GLU A 74 12.35 -3.67 0.77
CA GLU A 74 13.66 -4.21 0.39
C GLU A 74 14.11 -3.61 -0.94
N PHE A 75 13.17 -3.46 -1.88
CA PHE A 75 13.43 -2.89 -3.19
C PHE A 75 13.92 -1.43 -3.12
N ILE A 76 13.35 -0.62 -2.22
CA ILE A 76 13.79 0.76 -1.95
C ILE A 76 15.27 0.79 -1.55
N ASP A 77 15.68 -0.09 -0.63
CA ASP A 77 17.05 -0.08 -0.11
C ASP A 77 18.05 -0.64 -1.14
N ILE A 78 17.67 -1.67 -1.90
CA ILE A 78 18.52 -2.29 -2.93
C ILE A 78 18.73 -1.37 -4.14
N HIS A 79 17.71 -0.62 -4.55
CA HIS A 79 17.71 0.19 -5.78
C HIS A 79 17.60 1.69 -5.51
N LYS A 80 18.08 2.15 -4.35
CA LYS A 80 17.97 3.54 -3.92
C LYS A 80 18.61 4.55 -4.89
N ASP A 81 19.67 4.12 -5.58
CA ASP A 81 20.41 4.89 -6.57
C ASP A 81 19.65 5.10 -7.89
N LEU A 82 18.87 4.10 -8.29
CA LEU A 82 18.03 4.14 -9.51
C LEU A 82 16.66 4.77 -9.25
N GLY A 83 16.13 4.59 -8.04
CA GLY A 83 14.76 4.93 -7.68
C GLY A 83 13.75 3.95 -8.27
N LEU A 84 12.59 3.83 -7.61
CA LEU A 84 11.54 2.89 -8.01
C LEU A 84 10.98 3.12 -9.42
N MET A 85 10.93 4.39 -9.84
CA MET A 85 10.37 4.77 -11.14
C MET A 85 11.20 4.27 -12.33
N ALA A 86 12.48 3.95 -12.13
CA ALA A 86 13.32 3.33 -13.16
C ALA A 86 12.81 1.94 -13.59
N PHE A 87 12.04 1.28 -12.72
CA PHE A 87 11.43 -0.02 -12.99
C PHE A 87 9.99 0.07 -13.49
N SER A 88 9.48 1.29 -13.71
CA SER A 88 8.15 1.47 -14.29
C SER A 88 8.19 1.18 -15.80
N CYS A 89 7.23 0.39 -16.30
CA CYS A 89 7.01 0.18 -17.73
C CYS A 89 6.43 1.42 -18.45
N SER A 90 6.33 2.57 -17.77
CA SER A 90 5.65 3.77 -18.27
C SER A 90 6.23 4.30 -19.59
N ALA A 91 7.55 4.14 -19.81
CA ALA A 91 8.20 4.54 -21.06
C ALA A 91 7.83 3.64 -22.25
N LEU A 92 7.59 2.35 -22.01
CA LEU A 92 7.17 1.40 -23.05
C LEU A 92 5.72 1.62 -23.46
N GLU A 93 4.85 1.91 -22.48
CA GLU A 93 3.42 2.18 -22.71
C GLU A 93 3.21 3.46 -23.52
N LYS A 94 3.94 4.55 -23.21
CA LYS A 94 3.87 5.82 -23.95
C LYS A 94 4.31 5.74 -25.41
N LYS A 95 5.12 4.73 -25.75
CA LYS A 95 5.59 4.50 -27.13
C LYS A 95 4.56 3.74 -27.98
N THR A 96 3.54 3.16 -27.35
CA THR A 96 2.44 2.46 -28.01
C THR A 96 1.30 3.45 -28.26
N ILE A 97 1.53 4.43 -29.13
CA ILE A 97 0.46 5.22 -29.75
C ILE A 97 0.30 4.64 -31.15
N PHE A 98 -0.80 3.90 -31.35
CA PHE A 98 -1.28 3.55 -32.69
C PHE A 98 -1.83 4.79 -33.40
#